data_AF-A0A1R0GYS1-F1
#
_entry.id   AF-A0A1R0GYS1-F1
#
_cell.length_a   1.000
_cell.length_b   1.000
_cell.length_c   1.000
_cell.angle_alpha   90.00
_cell.angle_beta   90.00
_cell.angle_gamma   90.00
#
_symmetry.space_group_name_H-M   'P 1'
#
loop_
_entity.id
_entity.type
_entity.pdbx_description
1 polymer ?
#
loop_
_entity_poly.entity_id
_entity_poly.type
_entity_poly.pdbx_seq_one_letter_code
_entity_poly.pdbx_strand_id
1 'polypeptide(L)'
;MTESNLPSDSRLSVKPLWEPKNVEASELHKFIDYVNSKFNKNFENYFDLQKWSVVEIESFWDSIWEFTKIISHSPHSQVLEKNVQMSEIPKWFLGATINYAENVLERLKESNKIAIYARGEQFHSDISYRELYRKVSVVAHSFKKLGLEKGDRVAGYLTNCPEAIIAMLAAASMGAIWR
;
A
#
# COMPACT_ATOMS: atom_id res chain seq x y z
N MET A 1 5.32 -5.53 -64.98
CA MET A 1 5.27 -4.63 -63.81
C MET A 1 4.78 -5.47 -62.65
N THR A 2 5.72 -5.91 -61.82
CA THR A 2 5.54 -6.87 -60.74
C THR A 2 4.92 -6.19 -59.53
N GLU A 3 3.72 -6.61 -59.15
CA GLU A 3 3.12 -6.31 -57.85
C GLU A 3 4.01 -6.88 -56.74
N SER A 4 4.58 -5.98 -55.94
CA SER A 4 5.38 -6.30 -54.78
C SER A 4 4.47 -6.80 -53.65
N ASN A 5 4.42 -8.12 -53.49
CA ASN A 5 4.02 -8.79 -52.25
C ASN A 5 4.88 -8.23 -51.10
N LEU A 6 4.32 -7.30 -50.34
CA LEU A 6 4.83 -6.98 -49.01
C LEU A 6 4.52 -8.19 -48.12
N PRO A 7 5.52 -8.86 -47.53
CA PRO A 7 5.27 -9.99 -46.65
C PRO A 7 4.44 -9.52 -45.47
N SER A 8 3.35 -10.23 -45.20
CA SER A 8 2.57 -10.09 -43.97
C SER A 8 3.54 -10.21 -42.80
N ASP A 9 3.66 -9.13 -42.04
CA ASP A 9 4.62 -9.02 -40.96
C ASP A 9 4.18 -9.95 -39.82
N SER A 10 4.65 -11.20 -39.91
CA SER A 10 4.55 -12.25 -38.93
C SER A 10 5.47 -11.96 -37.73
N ARG A 11 5.40 -10.74 -37.21
CA ARG A 11 6.01 -10.35 -35.94
C ARG A 11 5.26 -11.06 -34.80
N LEU A 12 5.59 -12.36 -34.71
CA LEU A 12 5.52 -13.26 -33.57
C LEU A 12 4.22 -13.15 -32.76
N SER A 13 3.31 -14.11 -32.96
CA SER A 13 2.40 -14.51 -31.88
C SER A 13 3.26 -15.07 -30.74
N VAL A 14 3.80 -14.17 -29.92
CA VAL A 14 4.62 -14.54 -28.77
C VAL A 14 3.73 -15.28 -27.81
N LYS A 15 3.84 -16.61 -27.81
CA LYS A 15 3.17 -17.44 -26.82
C LYS A 15 3.70 -17.02 -25.43
N PRO A 16 2.84 -16.55 -24.52
CA PRO A 16 3.28 -16.17 -23.19
C PRO A 16 3.88 -17.40 -22.49
N LEU A 17 4.97 -17.17 -21.75
CA LEU A 17 5.66 -18.23 -21.00
C LEU A 17 4.74 -18.81 -19.91
N TRP A 18 3.84 -17.98 -19.39
CA TRP A 18 2.91 -18.32 -18.32
C TRP A 18 1.68 -17.42 -18.41
N GLU A 19 0.52 -17.99 -18.06
CA GLU A 19 -0.73 -17.26 -17.91
C GLU A 19 -1.37 -17.57 -16.55
N PRO A 20 -2.01 -16.59 -15.92
CA PRO A 20 -2.73 -16.79 -14.67
C PRO A 20 -3.95 -17.67 -14.92
N LYS A 21 -4.12 -18.70 -14.08
CA LYS A 21 -5.26 -19.64 -14.19
C LYS A 21 -6.60 -19.02 -13.79
N ASN A 22 -6.60 -18.02 -12.91
CA ASN A 22 -7.82 -17.39 -12.39
C ASN A 22 -7.56 -15.91 -12.11
N VAL A 23 -7.89 -15.05 -13.08
CA VAL A 23 -7.73 -13.59 -12.96
C VAL A 23 -8.79 -13.01 -12.03
N GLU A 24 -10.00 -13.57 -12.03
CA GLU A 24 -11.16 -13.02 -11.32
C GLU A 24 -11.04 -13.18 -9.81
N ALA A 25 -10.26 -14.15 -9.36
CA ALA A 25 -9.94 -14.32 -7.94
C ALA A 25 -8.97 -13.24 -7.39
N SER A 26 -8.33 -12.45 -8.26
CA SER A 26 -7.35 -11.45 -7.83
C SER A 26 -8.02 -10.26 -7.14
N GLU A 27 -7.30 -9.64 -6.20
CA GLU A 27 -7.75 -8.38 -5.57
C GLU A 27 -7.88 -7.24 -6.58
N LEU A 28 -7.11 -7.28 -7.67
CA LEU A 28 -7.20 -6.31 -8.75
C LEU A 28 -8.53 -6.42 -9.50
N HIS A 29 -9.00 -7.63 -9.78
CA HIS A 29 -10.30 -7.82 -10.43
C HIS A 29 -11.44 -7.36 -9.52
N LYS A 30 -11.38 -7.69 -8.22
CA LYS A 30 -12.35 -7.15 -7.23
C LYS A 30 -12.36 -5.63 -7.19
N PHE A 31 -11.20 -5.00 -7.34
CA PHE A 31 -11.10 -3.54 -7.43
C PHE A 31 -11.70 -3.00 -8.74
N ILE A 32 -11.47 -3.67 -9.87
CA ILE A 32 -12.11 -3.35 -11.15
C ILE A 32 -13.63 -3.41 -11.03
N ASP A 33 -14.19 -4.48 -10.44
CA ASP A 33 -15.63 -4.63 -10.20
C ASP A 33 -16.19 -3.51 -9.33
N TYR A 34 -15.46 -3.14 -8.28
CA TYR A 34 -15.83 -2.04 -7.40
C TYR A 34 -15.89 -0.70 -8.15
N VAL A 35 -14.87 -0.40 -8.98
CA VAL A 35 -14.83 0.84 -9.78
C VAL A 35 -15.91 0.83 -10.86
N ASN A 36 -16.12 -0.29 -11.55
CA ASN A 36 -17.19 -0.47 -12.53
C ASN A 36 -18.56 -0.18 -11.91
N SER A 37 -18.82 -0.74 -10.72
CA SER A 37 -20.05 -0.50 -9.98
C SER A 37 -20.20 0.95 -9.51
N LYS A 38 -19.13 1.57 -9.00
CA LYS A 38 -19.17 2.93 -8.44
C LYS A 38 -19.32 4.01 -9.51
N PHE A 39 -18.66 3.87 -10.65
CA PHE A 39 -18.62 4.89 -11.72
C PHE A 39 -19.41 4.52 -12.97
N ASN A 40 -20.16 3.41 -12.93
CA ASN A 40 -20.90 2.85 -14.06
C ASN A 40 -19.98 2.69 -15.30
N LYS A 41 -18.83 2.05 -15.08
CA LYS A 41 -17.81 1.74 -16.11
C LYS A 41 -17.87 0.26 -16.48
N ASN A 42 -17.27 -0.08 -17.63
CA ASN A 42 -17.15 -1.44 -18.14
C ASN A 42 -15.68 -1.76 -18.45
N PHE A 43 -14.82 -1.69 -17.44
CA PHE A 43 -13.43 -2.12 -17.57
C PHE A 43 -13.39 -3.64 -17.58
N GLU A 44 -12.84 -4.23 -18.65
CA GLU A 44 -12.78 -5.68 -18.83
C GLU A 44 -11.42 -6.24 -18.41
N ASN A 45 -10.38 -5.40 -18.43
CA ASN A 45 -9.01 -5.82 -18.18
C ASN A 45 -8.18 -4.73 -17.50
N TYR A 46 -6.95 -5.11 -17.14
CA TYR A 46 -5.98 -4.20 -16.51
C TYR A 46 -5.71 -2.93 -17.34
N PHE A 47 -5.66 -3.02 -18.67
CA PHE A 47 -5.33 -1.88 -19.51
C PHE A 47 -6.43 -0.82 -19.49
N ASP A 48 -7.70 -1.21 -19.39
CA ASP A 48 -8.80 -0.26 -19.25
C ASP A 48 -8.69 0.51 -17.93
N LEU A 49 -8.44 -0.21 -16.83
CA LEU A 49 -8.21 0.40 -15.52
C LEU A 49 -6.98 1.32 -15.52
N GLN A 50 -5.87 0.88 -16.13
CA GLN A 50 -4.63 1.66 -16.21
C GLN A 50 -4.83 2.94 -17.02
N LYS A 51 -5.55 2.87 -18.13
CA LYS A 51 -5.84 4.04 -18.96
C LYS A 51 -6.69 5.04 -18.17
N TRP A 52 -7.68 4.55 -17.42
CA TRP A 52 -8.48 5.38 -16.54
C TRP A 52 -7.68 5.97 -15.37
N SER A 53 -6.79 5.20 -14.73
CA SER A 53 -6.03 5.67 -13.55
C SER A 53 -5.10 6.85 -13.84
N VAL A 54 -4.63 6.95 -15.09
CA VAL A 54 -3.77 8.06 -15.54
C VAL A 54 -4.59 9.27 -15.97
N VAL A 55 -5.77 9.07 -16.56
CA VAL A 55 -6.64 10.17 -17.01
C VAL A 55 -7.44 10.77 -15.86
N GLU A 56 -7.98 9.93 -14.99
CA GLU A 56 -8.87 10.29 -13.88
C GLU A 56 -8.19 10.04 -12.52
N ILE A 57 -7.02 10.66 -12.33
CA ILE A 57 -6.12 10.38 -11.20
C ILE A 57 -6.77 10.58 -9.83
N GLU A 58 -7.55 11.66 -9.64
CA GLU A 58 -8.22 11.93 -8.36
C GLU A 58 -9.28 10.86 -8.07
N SER A 59 -10.13 10.55 -9.05
CA SER A 59 -11.16 9.51 -8.92
C SER A 59 -10.57 8.14 -8.64
N PHE A 60 -9.45 7.80 -9.29
CA PHE A 60 -8.74 6.54 -9.06
C PHE A 60 -8.21 6.42 -7.64
N TRP A 61 -7.46 7.42 -7.16
CA TRP A 61 -6.86 7.36 -5.82
C TRP A 61 -7.88 7.49 -4.69
N ASP A 62 -8.97 8.23 -4.90
CA ASP A 62 -10.13 8.23 -3.99
C ASP A 62 -10.78 6.85 -3.90
N SER A 63 -10.90 6.17 -5.03
CA SER A 63 -11.42 4.79 -5.08
C SER A 63 -10.53 3.81 -4.34
N ILE A 64 -9.21 3.94 -4.47
CA ILE A 64 -8.24 3.12 -3.70
C ILE A 64 -8.39 3.38 -2.21
N TRP A 65 -8.50 4.65 -1.80
CA TRP A 65 -8.67 5.05 -0.41
C TRP A 65 -9.90 4.38 0.22
N GLU A 66 -11.04 4.43 -0.47
CA GLU A 66 -12.27 3.78 -0.02
C GLU A 66 -12.19 2.25 -0.06
N PHE A 67 -11.67 1.68 -1.15
CA PHE A 67 -11.59 0.23 -1.34
C PHE A 67 -10.71 -0.45 -0.29
N THR A 68 -9.55 0.15 -0.01
CA THR A 68 -8.63 -0.29 1.06
C THR A 68 -9.12 0.10 2.45
N LYS A 69 -10.12 0.99 2.51
CA LYS A 69 -10.80 1.47 3.72
C LYS A 69 -9.82 2.21 4.65
N ILE A 70 -8.95 3.08 4.13
CA ILE A 70 -7.95 3.78 4.95
C ILE A 70 -8.61 4.42 6.20
N ILE A 71 -8.02 4.18 7.37
CA ILE A 71 -8.40 4.80 8.63
C ILE A 71 -7.77 6.20 8.64
N SER A 72 -8.63 7.22 8.71
CA SER A 72 -8.23 8.62 8.78
C SER A 72 -8.99 9.34 9.88
N HIS A 73 -8.33 10.27 10.56
CA HIS A 73 -8.92 11.04 11.66
C HIS A 73 -9.52 12.38 11.18
N SER A 74 -9.18 12.79 9.96
CA SER A 74 -9.79 13.92 9.26
C SER A 74 -10.02 13.57 7.79
N PRO A 75 -11.12 14.03 7.16
CA PRO A 75 -11.36 13.79 5.75
C PRO A 75 -10.37 14.58 4.89
N HIS A 76 -10.02 14.05 3.71
CA HIS A 76 -9.36 14.86 2.69
C HIS A 76 -10.37 15.80 2.01
N SER A 77 -9.96 17.03 1.77
CA SER A 77 -10.73 17.99 0.95
C SER A 77 -10.43 17.84 -0.55
N GLN A 78 -9.25 17.31 -0.88
CA GLN A 78 -8.77 17.14 -2.24
C GLN A 78 -7.73 16.02 -2.30
N VAL A 79 -7.81 15.16 -3.32
CA VAL A 79 -6.91 14.01 -3.47
C VAL A 79 -5.53 14.41 -3.96
N LEU A 80 -5.46 15.33 -4.93
CA LEU A 80 -4.19 15.75 -5.51
C LEU A 80 -4.18 17.27 -5.73
N GLU A 81 -3.16 17.95 -5.22
CA GLU A 81 -2.96 19.38 -5.45
C GLU A 81 -2.87 19.70 -6.95
N LYS A 82 -3.65 20.68 -7.41
CA LYS A 82 -3.73 21.07 -8.83
C LYS A 82 -2.77 22.22 -9.12
N ASN A 83 -2.33 22.32 -10.37
CA ASN A 83 -1.47 23.41 -10.87
C ASN A 83 -0.07 23.48 -10.22
N VAL A 84 0.46 22.34 -9.78
CA VAL A 84 1.83 22.24 -9.26
C VAL A 84 2.81 22.11 -10.42
N GLN A 85 3.93 22.82 -10.36
CA GLN A 85 4.96 22.72 -11.38
C GLN A 85 5.60 21.32 -11.40
N MET A 86 6.04 20.88 -12.58
CA MET A 86 6.69 19.56 -12.73
C MET A 86 7.97 19.41 -11.88
N SER A 87 8.59 20.52 -11.49
CA SER A 87 9.77 20.55 -10.60
C SER A 87 9.43 20.37 -9.13
N GLU A 88 8.15 20.40 -8.76
CA GLU A 88 7.66 20.33 -7.39
C GLU A 88 6.89 19.03 -7.15
N ILE A 89 6.83 18.60 -5.89
CA ILE A 89 6.07 17.41 -5.50
C ILE A 89 4.66 17.87 -5.07
N PRO A 90 3.59 17.51 -5.79
CA PRO A 90 2.25 17.91 -5.41
C PRO A 90 1.84 17.25 -4.10
N LYS A 91 1.07 17.97 -3.27
CA LYS A 91 0.49 17.38 -2.06
C LYS A 91 -0.63 16.41 -2.41
N TRP A 92 -0.66 15.32 -1.67
CA TRP A 92 -1.69 14.28 -1.77
C TRP A 92 -2.59 14.30 -0.55
N PHE A 93 -3.89 14.02 -0.74
CA PHE A 93 -4.92 13.90 0.30
C PHE A 93 -4.93 15.09 1.26
N LEU A 94 -5.04 16.31 0.72
CA LEU A 94 -4.99 17.54 1.49
C LEU A 94 -6.04 17.53 2.59
N GLY A 95 -5.63 17.84 3.82
CA GLY A 95 -6.49 17.88 4.99
C GLY A 95 -6.66 16.55 5.72
N ALA A 96 -6.34 15.41 5.09
CA ALA A 96 -6.40 14.12 5.76
C ALA A 96 -5.22 13.91 6.72
N THR A 97 -5.51 13.32 7.87
CA THR A 97 -4.50 12.88 8.84
C THR A 97 -4.65 11.39 9.09
N ILE A 98 -3.60 10.64 8.83
CA ILE A 98 -3.55 9.20 9.02
C ILE A 98 -2.40 8.81 9.95
N ASN A 99 -2.51 7.62 10.54
CA ASN A 99 -1.39 6.96 11.20
C ASN A 99 -1.07 5.64 10.47
N TYR A 100 0.18 5.48 10.04
CA TYR A 100 0.60 4.29 9.31
C TYR A 100 0.50 3.02 10.17
N ALA A 101 1.00 3.07 11.41
CA ALA A 101 0.97 1.92 12.31
C ALA A 101 -0.46 1.51 12.69
N GLU A 102 -1.37 2.49 12.84
CA GLU A 102 -2.81 2.24 13.03
C GLU A 102 -3.40 1.48 11.84
N ASN A 103 -3.17 1.96 10.61
CA ASN A 103 -3.69 1.30 9.41
C ASN A 103 -3.17 -0.13 9.25
N VAL A 104 -1.95 -0.41 9.71
CA VAL A 104 -1.36 -1.76 9.70
C VAL A 104 -1.93 -2.67 10.79
N LEU A 105 -2.15 -2.15 12.01
CA LEU A 105 -2.41 -2.98 13.19
C LEU A 105 -3.86 -3.00 13.66
N GLU A 106 -4.59 -1.89 13.53
CA GLU A 106 -5.85 -1.64 14.26
C GLU A 106 -6.92 -2.72 13.99
N ARG A 107 -7.06 -3.16 12.73
CA ARG A 107 -8.07 -4.15 12.31
C ARG A 107 -7.88 -5.53 12.91
N LEU A 108 -6.63 -5.88 13.24
CA LEU A 108 -6.26 -7.23 13.66
C LEU A 108 -5.63 -7.23 15.06
N LYS A 109 -5.66 -6.11 15.79
CA LYS A 109 -4.98 -5.95 17.08
C LYS A 109 -5.38 -6.96 18.17
N GLU A 110 -6.57 -7.53 18.10
CA GLU A 110 -7.01 -8.59 19.03
C GLU A 110 -6.93 -10.00 18.42
N SER A 111 -6.48 -10.12 17.17
CA SER A 111 -6.42 -11.36 16.42
C SER A 111 -5.23 -12.22 16.81
N ASN A 112 -5.48 -13.53 16.96
CA ASN A 112 -4.44 -14.54 17.12
C ASN A 112 -3.82 -15.00 15.79
N LYS A 113 -4.22 -14.41 14.65
CA LYS A 113 -3.55 -14.66 13.37
C LYS A 113 -2.08 -14.25 13.44
N ILE A 114 -1.20 -15.01 12.81
CA ILE A 114 0.23 -14.70 12.77
C ILE A 114 0.45 -13.47 11.87
N ALA A 115 1.14 -12.47 12.42
CA ALA A 115 1.57 -11.26 11.72
C ALA A 115 2.99 -11.40 11.19
N ILE A 116 3.89 -12.01 11.99
CA ILE A 116 5.30 -12.16 11.64
C ILE A 116 5.71 -13.62 11.83
N TYR A 117 6.24 -14.21 10.77
CA TYR A 117 6.99 -15.46 10.81
C TYR A 117 8.47 -15.14 10.86
N ALA A 118 9.07 -15.17 12.06
CA ALA A 118 10.49 -14.91 12.25
C ALA A 118 11.28 -16.21 12.06
N ARG A 119 12.25 -16.20 11.16
CA ARG A 119 13.08 -17.35 10.82
C ARG A 119 14.54 -16.92 10.79
N GLY A 120 15.37 -17.64 11.53
CA GLY A 120 16.81 -17.52 11.55
C GLY A 120 17.44 -18.91 11.67
N GLU A 121 18.75 -18.99 11.50
CA GLU A 121 19.48 -20.27 11.45
C GLU A 121 19.24 -21.15 12.69
N GLN A 122 19.10 -20.51 13.86
CA GLN A 122 18.88 -21.19 15.14
C GLN A 122 17.62 -20.70 15.88
N PHE A 123 16.82 -19.83 15.26
CA PHE A 123 15.68 -19.18 15.90
C PHE A 123 14.44 -19.23 15.02
N HIS A 124 13.33 -19.67 15.59
CA HIS A 124 12.02 -19.69 14.96
C HIS A 124 11.01 -19.14 15.96
N SER A 125 10.29 -18.08 15.58
CA SER A 125 9.23 -17.51 16.40
C SER A 125 8.12 -16.96 15.53
N ASP A 126 6.90 -17.26 15.93
CA ASP A 126 5.71 -16.72 15.29
C ASP A 126 5.09 -15.70 16.24
N ILE A 127 4.78 -14.51 15.73
CA ILE A 127 4.19 -13.42 16.51
C ILE A 127 2.81 -13.14 15.93
N SER A 128 1.78 -13.30 16.76
CA SER A 128 0.41 -12.93 16.40
C SER A 128 0.23 -11.41 16.30
N TYR A 129 -0.80 -10.95 15.58
CA TYR A 129 -1.15 -9.53 15.54
C TYR A 129 -1.38 -8.96 16.94
N ARG A 130 -2.01 -9.72 17.83
CA ARG A 130 -2.21 -9.33 19.22
C ARG A 130 -0.92 -9.13 20.00
N GLU A 131 0.04 -10.04 19.85
CA GLU A 131 1.35 -9.89 20.48
C GLU A 131 2.15 -8.74 19.86
N LEU A 132 2.10 -8.58 18.54
CA LEU A 132 2.75 -7.49 17.83
C LEU A 132 2.22 -6.13 18.32
N TYR A 133 0.89 -5.97 18.38
CA TYR A 133 0.26 -4.75 18.87
C TYR A 133 0.67 -4.42 20.31
N ARG A 134 0.70 -5.43 21.21
CA ARG A 134 1.15 -5.22 22.60
C ARG A 134 2.63 -4.82 22.68
N LYS A 135 3.51 -5.50 21.93
CA LYS A 135 4.94 -5.18 21.89
C LYS A 135 5.19 -3.77 21.34
N VAL A 136 4.52 -3.39 20.24
CA VAL A 136 4.57 -2.04 19.67
C VAL A 136 4.10 -1.00 20.69
N SER A 137 2.99 -1.25 21.38
CA SER A 137 2.46 -0.34 22.41
C SER A 137 3.44 -0.11 23.56
N VAL A 138 4.11 -1.17 24.02
CA VAL A 138 5.12 -1.08 25.09
C VAL A 138 6.33 -0.24 24.65
N VAL A 139 6.83 -0.46 23.43
CA VAL A 139 7.97 0.29 22.89
C VAL A 139 7.58 1.76 22.66
N ALA A 140 6.41 2.03 22.08
CA ALA A 140 5.92 3.40 21.88
C ALA A 140 5.79 4.14 23.21
N HIS A 141 5.20 3.51 24.23
CA HIS A 141 5.13 4.09 25.58
C HIS A 141 6.52 4.38 26.17
N SER A 142 7.49 3.51 25.91
CA SER A 142 8.87 3.69 26.38
C SER A 142 9.55 4.86 25.67
N PHE A 143 9.39 4.99 24.35
CA PHE A 143 9.85 6.14 23.59
C PHE A 143 9.23 7.45 24.10
N LYS A 144 7.93 7.48 24.37
CA LYS A 144 7.26 8.65 24.96
C LYS A 144 7.83 9.02 26.33
N LYS A 145 8.14 8.02 27.18
CA LYS A 145 8.81 8.25 28.48
C LYS A 145 10.22 8.81 28.35
N LEU A 146 10.92 8.48 27.26
CA LEU A 146 12.23 9.04 26.94
C LEU A 146 12.15 10.47 26.35
N GLY A 147 10.94 11.00 26.18
CA GLY A 147 10.72 12.36 25.69
C GLY A 147 10.65 12.48 24.17
N LEU A 148 10.46 11.37 23.43
CA LEU A 148 10.30 11.44 21.98
C LEU A 148 8.97 12.08 21.60
N GLU A 149 9.05 13.02 20.65
CA GLU A 149 7.92 13.77 20.10
C GLU A 149 7.71 13.50 18.61
N LYS A 150 6.60 14.00 18.07
CA LYS A 150 6.30 13.91 16.64
C LYS A 150 7.37 14.67 15.85
N GLY A 151 7.95 13.99 14.85
CA GLY A 151 9.03 14.54 14.02
C GLY A 151 10.45 14.20 14.50
N ASP A 152 10.60 13.66 15.71
CA ASP A 152 11.90 13.16 16.17
C ASP A 152 12.36 11.97 15.33
N ARG A 153 13.68 11.81 15.21
CA ARG A 153 14.28 10.72 14.43
C ARG A 153 14.70 9.58 15.34
N VAL A 154 14.32 8.36 14.98
CA VAL A 154 14.74 7.13 15.64
C VAL A 154 15.55 6.33 14.64
N ALA A 155 16.82 6.09 14.96
CA ALA A 155 17.71 5.29 14.12
C ALA A 155 17.81 3.86 14.67
N GLY A 156 17.65 2.86 13.80
CA GLY A 156 17.77 1.44 14.16
C GLY A 156 19.04 0.81 13.61
N TYR A 157 19.95 0.36 14.47
CA TYR A 157 21.02 -0.56 14.07
C TYR A 157 20.64 -1.99 14.44
N LEU A 158 19.85 -2.62 13.57
CA LEU A 158 19.19 -3.89 13.81
C LEU A 158 19.33 -4.79 12.59
N THR A 159 19.28 -6.10 12.80
CA THR A 159 19.19 -7.09 11.71
C THR A 159 17.74 -7.20 11.21
N ASN A 160 17.51 -8.06 10.21
CA ASN A 160 16.14 -8.41 9.79
C ASN A 160 15.47 -9.32 10.84
N CYS A 161 15.05 -8.73 11.96
CA CYS A 161 14.41 -9.40 13.08
C CYS A 161 13.08 -8.71 13.45
N PRO A 162 12.20 -9.40 14.20
CA PRO A 162 10.91 -8.82 14.61
C PRO A 162 11.04 -7.51 15.39
N GLU A 163 12.11 -7.35 16.16
CA GLU A 163 12.38 -6.13 16.94
C GLU A 163 12.51 -4.90 16.03
N ALA A 164 13.04 -5.05 14.81
CA ALA A 164 13.13 -3.95 13.85
C ALA A 164 11.73 -3.49 13.41
N ILE A 165 10.82 -4.43 13.13
CA ILE A 165 9.43 -4.12 12.78
C ILE A 165 8.71 -3.48 13.96
N ILE A 166 8.90 -4.03 15.17
CA ILE A 166 8.28 -3.52 16.40
C ILE A 166 8.75 -2.09 16.68
N ALA A 167 10.05 -1.81 16.60
CA ALA A 167 10.62 -0.49 16.85
C ALA A 167 10.18 0.53 15.79
N MET A 168 10.18 0.14 14.50
CA MET A 168 9.68 0.98 13.41
C MET A 168 8.21 1.34 13.59
N LEU A 169 7.34 0.35 13.85
CA LEU A 169 5.91 0.58 14.06
C LEU A 169 5.65 1.44 15.32
N ALA A 170 6.46 1.27 16.36
CA ALA A 170 6.38 2.10 17.57
C ALA A 170 6.80 3.56 17.33
N ALA A 171 7.84 3.79 16.51
CA ALA A 171 8.21 5.15 16.11
C ALA A 171 7.11 5.78 15.23
N ALA A 172 6.64 5.05 14.22
CA ALA A 172 5.60 5.51 13.30
C ALA A 172 4.27 5.81 14.02
N SER A 173 3.89 5.01 15.03
CA SER A 173 2.63 5.21 15.77
C SER A 173 2.58 6.54 16.53
N MET A 174 3.73 7.10 16.89
CA MET A 174 3.84 8.40 17.56
C MET A 174 4.15 9.55 16.61
N GLY A 175 4.31 9.27 15.32
CA GLY A 175 4.72 10.26 14.32
C GLY A 175 6.21 10.61 14.37
N ALA A 176 7.05 9.76 14.98
CA ALA A 176 8.49 9.85 14.85
C ALA A 176 8.95 9.27 13.49
N ILE A 177 10.12 9.70 13.03
CA ILE A 177 10.72 9.34 11.74
C ILE A 177 11.71 8.19 11.96
N TRP A 178 11.35 7.01 11.49
CA TRP A 178 12.24 5.84 11.49
C TRP A 178 13.31 5.96 10.40
N ARG A 179 14.57 5.66 10.75
CA ARG A 179 15.76 5.72 9.88
C ARG A 179 16.67 4.52 10.08
#